data_AF-A0A830HIN3-F1
#
_entry.id   AF-A0A830HIN3-F1
#
_cell.length_a   1.000
_cell.length_b   1.000
_cell.length_c   1.000
_cell.angle_alpha   90.00
_cell.angle_beta   90.00
_cell.angle_gamma   90.00
#
_symmetry.space_group_name_H-M   'P 1'
#
loop_
_entity.id
_entity.type
_entity.pdbx_description
1 polymer ?
#
loop_
_entity_poly.entity_id
_entity_poly.type
_entity_poly.pdbx_seq_one_letter_code
_entity_poly.pdbx_strand_id
1 'polypeptide(L)'
;MMGDIADGFLQTRVIDFRTSTPTWARRWRGDSHSKRNDVYAASSARDANETTDSAIKHVVPLAFVSFVAGALLGPILDGTHSSHNVLHYTNPSILRFGDVYQLETCWWVPLLFGLAGIILGVSHPLLDDYHDTKNAKEMALPARVTRPSAWFVASAVLVFSFDYWLSGELAQRAVGSEHVVAVDVPLAVLALLTWRVFDNTAGGAFMAALTAVCGPLLEVALINALHLYTYTSADWFGTPSWICWVYAAGAPAVGAVGRYARRYLQLTS
;
A
#
# COMPACT_ATOMS: atom_id res chain seq x y z
N MET A 1 49.19 52.99 -56.28
CA MET A 1 49.00 52.25 -55.01
C MET A 1 50.15 51.26 -54.96
N MET A 2 51.20 51.41 -54.14
CA MET A 2 51.21 51.44 -52.64
C MET A 2 50.45 50.22 -52.10
N GLY A 3 50.94 49.29 -51.28
CA GLY A 3 52.22 49.06 -50.58
C GLY A 3 52.06 47.76 -49.75
N ASP A 4 53.00 47.18 -48.98
CA ASP A 4 54.45 47.37 -48.72
C ASP A 4 54.94 46.02 -48.06
N ILE A 5 56.19 45.53 -48.16
CA ILE A 5 57.41 45.86 -47.38
C ILE A 5 57.11 45.91 -45.85
N ALA A 6 57.73 45.16 -44.93
CA ALA A 6 58.77 44.11 -44.95
C ALA A 6 58.73 43.25 -43.66
N ASP A 7 59.83 42.53 -43.38
CA ASP A 7 60.24 41.90 -42.11
C ASP A 7 59.50 40.63 -41.64
N GLY A 8 60.14 39.62 -41.05
CA GLY A 8 61.59 39.43 -40.83
C GLY A 8 61.88 38.36 -39.76
N PHE A 9 62.96 37.62 -39.96
CA PHE A 9 63.73 36.89 -38.93
C PHE A 9 63.14 35.66 -38.17
N LEU A 10 63.88 34.55 -38.34
CA LEU A 10 64.26 33.52 -37.36
C LEU A 10 63.41 32.26 -37.10
N GLN A 11 64.12 31.15 -37.27
CA GLN A 11 63.83 29.80 -36.80
C GLN A 11 63.72 29.76 -35.27
N THR A 12 62.88 28.86 -34.73
CA THR A 12 63.20 28.16 -33.47
C THR A 12 62.65 26.73 -33.48
N ARG A 13 63.38 25.82 -32.83
CA ARG A 13 63.11 24.38 -32.85
C ARG A 13 61.96 24.02 -31.90
N VAL A 14 61.05 23.15 -32.34
CA VAL A 14 60.15 22.44 -31.40
C VAL A 14 60.98 21.39 -30.65
N ILE A 15 61.09 21.56 -29.33
CA ILE A 15 61.63 20.54 -28.42
C ILE A 15 60.44 19.88 -27.72
N ASP A 16 60.13 18.64 -28.11
CA ASP A 16 59.08 17.84 -27.45
C ASP A 16 59.58 17.28 -26.11
N PHE A 17 59.13 17.90 -25.01
CA PHE A 17 59.46 17.49 -23.65
C PHE A 17 58.63 16.28 -23.21
N ARG A 18 59.02 15.08 -23.67
CA ARG A 18 58.53 13.82 -23.07
C ARG A 18 59.03 13.68 -21.63
N THR A 19 58.25 14.18 -20.68
CA THR A 19 58.49 13.99 -19.25
C THR A 19 58.15 12.55 -18.84
N SER A 20 59.18 11.73 -18.66
CA SER A 20 59.04 10.42 -18.03
C SER A 20 58.61 10.59 -16.58
N THR A 21 57.40 10.13 -16.24
CA THR A 21 56.90 10.18 -14.86
C THR A 21 57.75 9.27 -13.97
N PRO A 22 58.31 9.77 -12.85
CA PRO A 22 59.17 8.95 -11.98
C PRO A 22 58.43 7.75 -11.39
N THR A 23 59.09 6.60 -11.36
CA THR A 23 58.52 5.32 -10.91
C THR A 23 58.04 5.35 -9.45
N TRP A 24 58.63 6.18 -8.59
CA TRP A 24 58.21 6.36 -7.20
C TRP A 24 56.79 6.96 -7.08
N ALA A 25 56.31 7.73 -8.08
CA ALA A 25 55.00 8.35 -8.08
C ALA A 25 53.83 7.38 -8.41
N ARG A 26 54.13 6.12 -8.77
CA ARG A 26 53.12 5.05 -8.92
C ARG A 26 52.81 4.33 -7.61
N ARG A 27 53.79 4.19 -6.70
CA ARG A 27 53.66 3.39 -5.47
C ARG A 27 52.62 3.92 -4.47
N TRP A 28 52.32 5.22 -4.51
CA TRP A 28 51.35 5.87 -3.62
C TRP A 28 49.90 5.92 -4.17
N ARG A 29 49.67 5.49 -5.41
CA ARG A 29 48.37 5.67 -6.09
C ARG A 29 47.50 4.41 -6.18
N GLY A 30 48.05 3.22 -5.92
CA GLY A 30 47.28 1.95 -5.90
C GLY A 30 46.49 1.75 -4.61
N ASP A 31 47.20 1.66 -3.48
CA ASP A 31 46.64 1.22 -2.20
C ASP A 31 45.58 2.16 -1.60
N SER A 32 45.60 3.45 -1.96
CA SER A 32 44.68 4.46 -1.40
C SER A 32 43.36 4.59 -2.17
N HIS A 33 43.19 3.88 -3.28
CA HIS A 33 41.92 3.78 -4.00
C HIS A 33 41.17 2.49 -3.64
N SER A 34 41.83 1.32 -3.57
CA SER A 34 41.16 0.10 -3.08
C SER A 34 40.62 0.33 -1.67
N LYS A 35 41.48 0.73 -0.71
CA LYS A 35 41.06 0.91 0.69
C LYS A 35 39.93 1.91 0.89
N ARG A 36 39.77 2.90 -0.02
CA ARG A 36 38.61 3.81 0.02
C ARG A 36 37.35 3.12 -0.49
N ASN A 37 37.42 2.43 -1.62
CA ASN A 37 36.30 1.66 -2.16
C ASN A 37 35.85 0.55 -1.19
N ASP A 38 36.80 -0.12 -0.54
CA ASP A 38 36.55 -1.15 0.47
C ASP A 38 35.82 -0.57 1.70
N VAL A 39 36.20 0.63 2.15
CA VAL A 39 35.52 1.35 3.25
C VAL A 39 34.13 1.85 2.85
N TYR A 40 33.95 2.39 1.63
CA TYR A 40 32.63 2.81 1.15
C TYR A 40 31.68 1.60 0.96
N ALA A 41 32.18 0.49 0.43
CA ALA A 41 31.41 -0.75 0.32
C ALA A 41 31.04 -1.32 1.69
N ALA A 42 31.98 -1.32 2.65
CA ALA A 42 31.71 -1.78 4.02
C ALA A 42 30.73 -0.86 4.79
N SER A 43 30.76 0.46 4.57
CA SER A 43 29.76 1.38 5.09
C SER A 43 28.40 1.07 4.48
N SER A 44 28.29 1.09 3.14
CA SER A 44 27.02 0.84 2.45
C SER A 44 26.41 -0.53 2.78
N ALA A 45 27.23 -1.55 3.03
CA ALA A 45 26.76 -2.86 3.47
C ALA A 45 26.27 -2.85 4.93
N ARG A 46 26.90 -2.09 5.83
CA ARG A 46 26.41 -1.89 7.21
C ARG A 46 25.12 -1.09 7.23
N ASP A 47 25.08 0.04 6.52
CA ASP A 47 23.91 0.93 6.42
C ASP A 47 22.69 0.15 5.87
N ALA A 48 22.90 -0.71 4.88
CA ALA A 48 21.87 -1.62 4.34
C ALA A 48 21.44 -2.72 5.34
N ASN A 49 22.36 -3.25 6.13
CA ASN A 49 22.06 -4.29 7.12
C ASN A 49 21.31 -3.72 8.34
N GLU A 50 21.68 -2.52 8.81
CA GLU A 50 20.99 -1.80 9.89
C GLU A 50 19.58 -1.34 9.47
N THR A 51 19.40 -0.86 8.23
CA THR A 51 18.05 -0.55 7.72
C THR A 51 17.18 -1.80 7.57
N THR A 52 17.74 -2.93 7.14
CA THR A 52 17.01 -4.22 7.05
C THR A 52 16.60 -4.73 8.44
N ASP A 53 17.53 -4.72 9.41
CA ASP A 53 17.27 -5.17 10.78
C ASP A 53 16.27 -4.24 11.52
N SER A 54 16.34 -2.94 11.26
CA SER A 54 15.34 -1.96 11.71
C SER A 54 13.95 -2.22 11.11
N ALA A 55 13.86 -2.46 9.80
CA ALA A 55 12.59 -2.76 9.14
C ALA A 55 11.93 -4.02 9.72
N ILE A 56 12.69 -5.10 9.91
CA ILE A 56 12.20 -6.39 10.42
C ILE A 56 11.65 -6.27 11.86
N LYS A 57 12.32 -5.50 12.74
CA LYS A 57 11.91 -5.31 14.15
C LYS A 57 10.47 -4.81 14.31
N HIS A 58 9.98 -4.03 13.34
CA HIS A 58 8.63 -3.46 13.41
C HIS A 58 7.55 -4.28 12.68
N VAL A 59 7.90 -5.27 11.85
CA VAL A 59 6.90 -6.05 11.08
C VAL A 59 5.97 -6.85 11.99
N VAL A 60 6.51 -7.51 13.02
CA VAL A 60 5.70 -8.32 13.96
C VAL A 60 4.70 -7.47 14.76
N PRO A 61 5.09 -6.39 15.46
CA PRO A 61 4.12 -5.55 16.16
C PRO A 61 3.17 -4.81 15.21
N LEU A 62 3.60 -4.44 14.00
CA LEU A 62 2.72 -3.88 12.97
C LEU A 62 1.64 -4.88 12.57
N ALA A 63 2.03 -6.11 12.21
CA ALA A 63 1.10 -7.18 11.85
C ALA A 63 0.11 -7.47 12.99
N PHE A 64 0.56 -7.48 14.25
CA PHE A 64 -0.33 -7.67 15.40
C PHE A 64 -1.36 -6.53 15.54
N VAL A 65 -0.93 -5.27 15.46
CA VAL A 65 -1.84 -4.11 15.55
C VAL A 65 -2.83 -4.12 14.38
N SER A 66 -2.36 -4.39 13.16
CA SER A 66 -3.20 -4.49 11.97
C SER A 66 -4.19 -5.67 12.04
N PHE A 67 -3.78 -6.81 12.60
CA PHE A 67 -4.67 -7.95 12.87
C PHE A 67 -5.77 -7.57 13.85
N VAL A 68 -5.43 -6.97 15.00
CA VAL A 68 -6.42 -6.58 16.02
C VAL A 68 -7.38 -5.53 15.47
N ALA A 69 -6.88 -4.54 14.72
CA ALA A 69 -7.74 -3.53 14.09
C ALA A 69 -8.74 -4.16 13.10
N GLY A 70 -8.28 -5.06 12.23
CA GLY A 70 -9.13 -5.78 11.29
C GLY A 70 -10.13 -6.72 11.99
N ALA A 71 -9.67 -7.52 12.95
CA ALA A 71 -10.48 -8.49 13.68
C ALA A 71 -11.57 -7.86 14.56
N LEU A 72 -11.41 -6.60 14.98
CA LEU A 72 -12.41 -5.86 15.74
C LEU A 72 -13.38 -5.06 14.84
N LEU A 73 -12.86 -4.33 13.85
CA LEU A 73 -13.70 -3.49 12.98
C LEU A 73 -14.45 -4.31 11.92
N GLY A 74 -13.79 -5.30 11.33
CA GLY A 74 -14.31 -6.11 10.24
C GLY A 74 -15.67 -6.75 10.54
N PRO A 75 -15.82 -7.52 11.64
CA PRO A 75 -17.10 -8.12 12.02
C PRO A 75 -18.22 -7.10 12.24
N ILE A 76 -17.91 -5.89 12.70
CA ILE A 76 -18.89 -4.81 12.89
C ILE A 76 -19.41 -4.31 11.54
N LEU A 77 -18.51 -4.15 10.56
CA LEU A 77 -18.87 -3.76 9.19
C LEU A 77 -19.65 -4.88 8.47
N ASP A 78 -19.13 -6.11 8.52
CA ASP A 78 -19.77 -7.33 8.02
C ASP A 78 -21.21 -7.49 8.53
N GLY A 79 -21.43 -7.33 9.84
CA GLY A 79 -22.76 -7.37 10.43
C GLY A 79 -23.71 -6.27 9.94
N THR A 80 -23.22 -5.19 9.32
CA THR A 80 -24.10 -4.24 8.62
C THR A 80 -24.70 -4.84 7.35
N HIS A 81 -23.98 -5.67 6.59
CA HIS A 81 -24.54 -6.38 5.43
C HIS A 81 -25.58 -7.42 5.87
N SER A 82 -25.35 -8.14 6.96
CA SER A 82 -26.37 -9.00 7.58
C SER A 82 -27.62 -8.19 7.97
N SER A 83 -27.45 -7.00 8.56
CA SER A 83 -28.57 -6.13 8.98
C SER A 83 -29.40 -5.56 7.82
N HIS A 84 -28.81 -5.37 6.62
CA HIS A 84 -29.53 -5.00 5.39
C HIS A 84 -30.07 -6.22 4.63
N ASN A 85 -30.01 -7.43 5.19
CA ASN A 85 -30.45 -8.67 4.55
C ASN A 85 -29.70 -8.94 3.21
N VAL A 86 -28.41 -8.61 3.16
CA VAL A 86 -27.58 -8.79 1.95
C VAL A 86 -26.84 -10.12 1.95
N LEU A 87 -26.37 -10.57 3.12
CA LEU A 87 -25.74 -11.88 3.31
C LEU A 87 -26.30 -12.60 4.55
N HIS A 88 -26.26 -13.94 4.50
CA HIS A 88 -26.80 -14.81 5.54
C HIS A 88 -25.84 -15.96 5.85
N TYR A 89 -25.40 -16.06 7.09
CA TYR A 89 -24.52 -17.13 7.55
C TYR A 89 -25.27 -18.45 7.76
N THR A 90 -24.64 -19.58 7.40
CA THR A 90 -25.20 -20.91 7.62
C THR A 90 -25.26 -21.28 9.11
N ASN A 91 -24.31 -20.77 9.91
CA ASN A 91 -24.22 -20.99 11.36
C ASN A 91 -23.89 -19.66 12.09
N PRO A 92 -24.84 -18.71 12.17
CA PRO A 92 -24.57 -17.36 12.65
C PRO A 92 -24.19 -17.31 14.13
N SER A 93 -23.20 -16.48 14.44
CA SER A 93 -22.85 -16.02 15.78
C SER A 93 -23.55 -14.69 16.02
N ILE A 94 -24.57 -14.68 16.88
CA ILE A 94 -25.40 -13.50 17.14
C ILE A 94 -24.98 -12.86 18.47
N LEU A 95 -24.60 -11.58 18.44
CA LEU A 95 -24.29 -10.77 19.62
C LEU A 95 -25.31 -9.64 19.75
N ARG A 96 -26.07 -9.63 20.86
CA ARG A 96 -27.13 -8.64 21.13
C ARG A 96 -26.65 -7.59 22.12
N PHE A 97 -26.83 -6.31 21.78
CA PHE A 97 -26.51 -5.16 22.62
C PHE A 97 -27.80 -4.51 23.12
N GLY A 98 -28.44 -5.17 24.08
CA GLY A 98 -29.82 -4.85 24.49
C GLY A 98 -30.80 -5.01 23.33
N ASP A 99 -31.86 -4.19 23.34
CA ASP A 99 -32.89 -4.16 22.30
C ASP A 99 -32.55 -3.22 21.13
N VAL A 100 -31.37 -2.57 21.15
CA VAL A 100 -31.02 -1.48 20.23
C VAL A 100 -30.24 -1.98 19.01
N TYR A 101 -29.40 -3.00 19.16
CA TYR A 101 -28.54 -3.49 18.07
C TYR A 101 -28.27 -5.00 18.18
N GLN A 102 -28.35 -5.68 17.03
CA GLN A 102 -27.99 -7.09 16.85
C GLN A 102 -26.86 -7.17 15.82
N LEU A 103 -25.71 -7.69 16.25
CA LEU A 103 -24.63 -8.06 15.34
C LEU A 103 -24.80 -9.53 14.95
N GLU A 104 -24.93 -9.81 13.66
CA GLU A 104 -24.91 -11.16 13.09
C GLU A 104 -23.66 -11.32 12.23
N THR A 105 -22.80 -12.26 12.63
CA THR A 105 -21.53 -12.56 11.95
C THR A 105 -21.15 -14.04 12.18
N CYS A 106 -19.90 -14.46 11.99
CA CYS A 106 -19.41 -15.80 12.29
C CYS A 106 -18.09 -15.80 13.08
N TRP A 107 -17.83 -16.84 13.88
CA TRP A 107 -16.63 -16.93 14.72
C TRP A 107 -15.29 -16.85 13.94
N TRP A 108 -15.29 -17.24 12.66
CA TRP A 108 -14.12 -17.18 11.77
C TRP A 108 -13.96 -15.84 11.04
N VAL A 109 -15.00 -14.99 11.02
CA VAL A 109 -14.98 -13.68 10.36
C VAL A 109 -13.93 -12.73 10.96
N PRO A 110 -13.79 -12.60 12.30
CA PRO A 110 -12.68 -11.86 12.90
C PRO A 110 -11.29 -12.31 12.41
N LEU A 111 -11.10 -13.62 12.14
CA LEU A 111 -9.82 -14.15 11.69
C LEU A 111 -9.51 -13.76 10.25
N LEU A 112 -10.50 -13.79 9.35
CA LEU A 112 -10.33 -13.36 7.95
C LEU A 112 -10.11 -11.85 7.84
N PHE A 113 -10.90 -11.03 8.56
CA PHE A 113 -10.69 -9.59 8.58
C PHE A 113 -9.38 -9.18 9.28
N GLY A 114 -8.96 -9.92 10.31
CA GLY A 114 -7.64 -9.74 10.90
C GLY A 114 -6.51 -10.07 9.91
N LEU A 115 -6.64 -11.14 9.12
CA LEU A 115 -5.68 -11.47 8.07
C LEU A 115 -5.65 -10.42 6.94
N ALA A 116 -6.81 -9.93 6.50
CA ALA A 116 -6.89 -8.81 5.55
C ALA A 116 -6.24 -7.54 6.13
N GLY A 117 -6.43 -7.30 7.43
CA GLY A 117 -5.75 -6.30 8.24
C GLY A 117 -4.22 -6.41 8.13
N ILE A 118 -3.65 -7.60 8.40
CA ILE A 118 -2.22 -7.86 8.22
C ILE A 118 -1.78 -7.57 6.79
N ILE A 119 -2.46 -8.16 5.79
CA ILE A 119 -2.07 -8.09 4.39
C ILE A 119 -1.96 -6.63 3.95
N LEU A 120 -3.01 -5.83 4.17
CA LEU A 120 -3.05 -4.43 3.73
C LEU A 120 -2.23 -3.50 4.64
N GLY A 121 -2.27 -3.72 5.96
CA GLY A 121 -1.58 -2.89 6.94
C GLY A 121 -0.06 -3.04 6.91
N VAL A 122 0.45 -4.20 6.49
CA VAL A 122 1.89 -4.44 6.28
C VAL A 122 2.30 -4.17 4.83
N SER A 123 1.49 -4.51 3.82
CA SER A 123 1.91 -4.33 2.42
C SER A 123 2.07 -2.86 2.01
N HIS A 124 1.18 -1.97 2.43
CA HIS A 124 1.26 -0.56 2.03
C HIS A 124 2.57 0.09 2.48
N PRO A 125 2.99 0.00 3.76
CA PRO A 125 4.29 0.53 4.17
C PRO A 125 5.50 -0.14 3.48
N LEU A 126 5.45 -1.44 3.16
CA LEU A 126 6.52 -2.11 2.43
C LEU A 126 6.59 -1.68 0.94
N LEU A 127 5.45 -1.42 0.33
CA LEU A 127 5.36 -0.86 -1.03
C LEU A 127 5.83 0.59 -1.07
N ASP A 128 5.55 1.37 -0.02
CA ASP A 128 6.08 2.73 0.15
C ASP A 128 7.63 2.70 0.23
N ASP A 129 8.21 1.82 1.07
CA ASP A 129 9.68 1.63 1.15
C ASP A 129 10.31 1.23 -0.19
N TYR A 130 9.67 0.29 -0.90
CA TYR A 130 10.12 -0.16 -2.21
C TYR A 130 10.06 0.94 -3.27
N HIS A 131 9.06 1.84 -3.18
CA HIS A 131 8.99 3.03 -4.03
C HIS A 131 10.07 4.05 -3.68
N ASP A 132 10.26 4.38 -2.39
CA ASP A 132 11.26 5.36 -1.96
C ASP A 132 12.69 4.89 -2.29
N THR A 133 12.99 3.59 -2.15
CA THR A 133 14.30 3.02 -2.49
C THR A 133 14.60 3.00 -4.00
N LYS A 134 13.59 2.79 -4.86
CA LYS A 134 13.78 2.80 -6.33
C LYS A 134 13.70 4.18 -6.97
N ASN A 135 12.81 5.04 -6.46
CA ASN A 135 12.43 6.29 -7.10
C ASN A 135 12.93 7.54 -6.35
N ALA A 136 13.99 7.40 -5.53
CA ALA A 136 14.60 8.43 -4.67
C ALA A 136 14.97 9.78 -5.35
N LYS A 137 14.82 9.89 -6.68
CA LYS A 137 15.05 11.11 -7.47
C LYS A 137 13.84 11.64 -8.24
N GLU A 138 12.76 10.88 -8.42
CA GLU A 138 11.70 11.24 -9.38
C GLU A 138 10.47 11.90 -8.73
N MET A 139 9.93 11.39 -7.62
CA MET A 139 8.87 12.07 -6.86
C MET A 139 8.74 11.50 -5.45
N ALA A 140 8.90 12.33 -4.42
CA ALA A 140 8.67 11.91 -3.04
C ALA A 140 7.18 11.61 -2.80
N LEU A 141 6.88 10.55 -2.04
CA LEU A 141 5.51 10.20 -1.68
C LEU A 141 4.80 11.35 -0.92
N PRO A 142 3.49 11.55 -1.11
CA PRO A 142 2.77 12.65 -0.47
C PRO A 142 2.87 12.61 1.05
N ALA A 143 3.00 13.76 1.71
CA ALA A 143 3.13 13.85 3.18
C ALA A 143 1.98 13.19 3.95
N ARG A 144 0.77 13.13 3.37
CA ARG A 144 -0.40 12.43 3.94
C ARG A 144 -0.27 10.89 3.93
N VAL A 145 0.57 10.35 3.05
CA VAL A 145 0.87 8.91 2.93
C VAL A 145 2.02 8.55 3.87
N THR A 146 3.11 9.31 3.85
CA THR A 146 4.30 9.03 4.68
C THR A 146 4.11 9.41 6.15
N ARG A 147 3.23 10.39 6.44
CA ARG A 147 2.99 10.92 7.79
C ARG A 147 1.49 11.23 8.01
N PRO A 148 0.58 10.25 7.88
CA PRO A 148 -0.84 10.46 8.14
C PRO A 148 -1.08 10.97 9.57
N SER A 149 -2.10 11.82 9.73
CA SER A 149 -2.58 12.26 11.04
C SER A 149 -3.72 11.36 11.52
N ALA A 150 -3.95 11.30 12.84
CA ALA A 150 -5.03 10.50 13.43
C ALA A 150 -6.39 10.77 12.77
N TRP A 151 -6.69 12.06 12.56
CA TRP A 151 -7.93 12.51 11.91
C TRP A 151 -8.02 12.06 10.44
N PHE A 152 -6.93 12.10 9.68
CA PHE A 152 -6.91 11.64 8.30
C PHE A 152 -7.19 10.13 8.20
N VAL A 153 -6.59 9.33 9.08
CA VAL A 153 -6.85 7.88 9.18
C VAL A 153 -8.30 7.62 9.60
N ALA A 154 -8.78 8.33 10.62
CA ALA A 154 -10.16 8.21 11.09
C ALA A 154 -11.17 8.56 9.98
N SER A 155 -10.92 9.61 9.18
CA SER A 155 -11.75 9.93 8.02
C SER A 155 -11.69 8.86 6.93
N ALA A 156 -10.53 8.26 6.66
CA ALA A 156 -10.42 7.16 5.69
C ALA A 156 -11.23 5.93 6.14
N VAL A 157 -11.12 5.56 7.43
CA VAL A 157 -11.90 4.48 8.04
C VAL A 157 -13.40 4.81 8.01
N LEU A 158 -13.81 6.03 8.37
CA LEU A 158 -15.22 6.45 8.33
C LEU A 158 -15.81 6.41 6.92
N VAL A 159 -15.06 6.81 5.89
CA VAL A 159 -15.51 6.73 4.49
C VAL A 159 -15.64 5.27 4.04
N PHE A 160 -14.71 4.39 4.42
CA PHE A 160 -14.84 2.96 4.15
C PHE A 160 -16.00 2.30 4.91
N SER A 161 -16.22 2.65 6.19
CA SER A 161 -17.39 2.18 6.94
C SER A 161 -18.70 2.67 6.31
N PHE A 162 -18.72 3.89 5.76
CA PHE A 162 -19.86 4.41 5.02
C PHE A 162 -20.07 3.70 3.67
N ASP A 163 -19.01 3.36 2.94
CA ASP A 163 -19.08 2.53 1.73
C ASP A 163 -19.65 1.12 2.02
N TYR A 164 -19.24 0.52 3.14
CA TYR A 164 -19.77 -0.75 3.63
C TYR A 164 -21.28 -0.66 3.99
N TRP A 165 -21.71 0.40 4.67
CA TRP A 165 -23.13 0.64 4.96
C TRP A 165 -23.93 0.93 3.68
N LEU A 166 -23.42 1.81 2.81
CA LEU A 166 -24.07 2.25 1.59
C LEU A 166 -24.24 1.10 0.58
N SER A 167 -23.25 0.21 0.45
CA SER A 167 -23.36 -0.98 -0.39
C SER A 167 -24.50 -1.89 0.06
N GLY A 168 -24.68 -2.06 1.38
CA GLY A 168 -25.83 -2.76 1.95
C GLY A 168 -27.17 -2.13 1.58
N GLU A 169 -27.31 -0.82 1.81
CA GLU A 169 -28.53 -0.05 1.52
C GLU A 169 -28.85 0.00 0.01
N LEU A 170 -27.85 0.15 -0.85
CA LEU A 170 -28.03 0.15 -2.31
C LEU A 170 -28.43 -1.23 -2.84
N ALA A 171 -27.77 -2.29 -2.38
CA ALA A 171 -28.10 -3.67 -2.77
C ALA A 171 -29.51 -4.09 -2.32
N GLN A 172 -29.97 -3.62 -1.15
CA GLN A 172 -31.33 -3.89 -0.67
C GLN A 172 -32.41 -3.16 -1.49
N ARG A 173 -32.09 -1.97 -2.04
CA ARG A 173 -33.03 -1.15 -2.85
C ARG A 173 -33.02 -1.48 -4.33
N ALA A 174 -31.92 -2.03 -4.86
CA ALA A 174 -31.79 -2.35 -6.27
C ALA A 174 -32.59 -3.61 -6.63
N VAL A 175 -33.55 -3.46 -7.55
CA VAL A 175 -34.40 -4.55 -8.03
C VAL A 175 -34.37 -4.59 -9.56
N GLY A 176 -34.10 -5.77 -10.12
CA GLY A 176 -34.12 -5.99 -11.56
C GLY A 176 -32.89 -5.46 -12.31
N SER A 177 -33.08 -5.05 -13.56
CA SER A 177 -32.00 -4.82 -14.53
C SER A 177 -31.16 -3.56 -14.32
N GLU A 178 -31.53 -2.67 -13.41
CA GLU A 178 -30.80 -1.41 -13.15
C GLU A 178 -29.64 -1.57 -12.15
N HIS A 179 -29.42 -2.79 -11.64
CA HIS A 179 -28.46 -3.09 -10.57
C HIS A 179 -27.07 -2.47 -10.77
N VAL A 180 -26.48 -2.60 -11.96
CA VAL A 180 -25.15 -2.07 -12.27
C VAL A 180 -25.09 -0.54 -12.16
N VAL A 181 -26.15 0.16 -12.57
CA VAL A 181 -26.19 1.63 -12.51
C VAL A 181 -26.54 2.12 -11.11
N ALA A 182 -27.38 1.36 -10.38
CA ALA A 182 -27.85 1.70 -9.05
C ALA A 182 -26.85 1.36 -7.92
N VAL A 183 -25.98 0.36 -8.11
CA VAL A 183 -25.09 -0.18 -7.07
C VAL A 183 -23.62 -0.12 -7.49
N ASP A 184 -23.24 -0.81 -8.57
CA ASP A 184 -21.84 -0.90 -9.00
C ASP A 184 -21.23 0.47 -9.34
N VAL A 185 -21.92 1.30 -10.13
CA VAL A 185 -21.38 2.60 -10.54
C VAL A 185 -21.13 3.54 -9.35
N PRO A 186 -22.08 3.75 -8.40
CA PRO A 186 -21.83 4.54 -7.19
C PRO A 186 -20.66 4.03 -6.36
N LEU A 187 -20.56 2.71 -6.13
CA LEU A 187 -19.50 2.12 -5.31
C LEU A 187 -18.14 2.16 -6.02
N ALA A 188 -18.09 1.93 -7.33
CA ALA A 188 -16.87 2.10 -8.13
C ALA A 188 -16.35 3.54 -8.06
N VAL A 189 -17.24 4.53 -8.17
CA VAL A 189 -16.88 5.95 -7.99
C VAL A 189 -16.38 6.22 -6.58
N LEU A 190 -17.05 5.70 -5.54
CA LEU A 190 -16.65 5.90 -4.15
C LEU A 190 -15.30 5.23 -3.83
N ALA A 191 -15.04 4.02 -4.35
CA ALA A 191 -13.75 3.34 -4.23
C ALA A 191 -12.61 4.13 -4.90
N LEU A 192 -12.83 4.61 -6.13
CA LEU A 192 -11.87 5.44 -6.86
C LEU A 192 -11.59 6.77 -6.14
N LEU A 193 -12.62 7.44 -5.62
CA LEU A 193 -12.47 8.66 -4.82
C LEU A 193 -11.73 8.39 -3.51
N THR A 194 -12.04 7.28 -2.83
CA THR A 194 -11.40 6.85 -1.58
C THR A 194 -9.91 6.63 -1.79
N TRP A 195 -9.51 5.91 -2.85
CA TRP A 195 -8.10 5.82 -3.24
C TRP A 195 -7.51 7.20 -3.59
N ARG A 196 -8.19 7.99 -4.43
CA ARG A 196 -7.68 9.28 -4.94
C ARG A 196 -7.44 10.32 -3.85
N VAL A 197 -8.22 10.28 -2.76
CA VAL A 197 -8.11 11.18 -1.61
C VAL A 197 -7.14 10.63 -0.57
N PHE A 198 -7.37 9.39 -0.10
CA PHE A 198 -6.69 8.85 1.08
C PHE A 198 -5.34 8.17 0.81
N ASP A 199 -5.08 7.74 -0.42
CA ASP A 199 -3.83 7.06 -0.81
C ASP A 199 -3.13 7.77 -1.98
N ASN A 200 -3.66 7.68 -3.21
CA ASN A 200 -3.12 8.26 -4.43
C ASN A 200 -1.65 7.83 -4.73
N THR A 201 -1.32 6.57 -4.44
CA THR A 201 -0.05 5.92 -4.82
C THR A 201 -0.32 4.78 -5.79
N ALA A 202 0.69 4.44 -6.59
CA ALA A 202 0.64 3.27 -7.47
C ALA A 202 0.59 1.95 -6.68
N GLY A 203 1.33 1.86 -5.57
CA GLY A 203 1.28 0.73 -4.65
C GLY A 203 -0.11 0.50 -4.03
N GLY A 204 -0.77 1.57 -3.57
CA GLY A 204 -2.15 1.50 -3.07
C GLY A 204 -3.17 1.19 -4.15
N ALA A 205 -2.99 1.68 -5.39
CA ALA A 205 -3.84 1.31 -6.52
C ALA A 205 -3.70 -0.19 -6.86
N PHE A 206 -2.47 -0.71 -6.85
CA PHE A 206 -2.18 -2.13 -7.01
C PHE A 206 -2.83 -2.97 -5.90
N MET A 207 -2.71 -2.56 -4.63
CA MET A 207 -3.34 -3.28 -3.51
C MET A 207 -4.87 -3.26 -3.60
N ALA A 208 -5.47 -2.14 -3.99
CA ALA A 208 -6.93 -2.03 -4.18
C ALA A 208 -7.42 -2.93 -5.34
N ALA A 209 -6.70 -2.98 -6.45
CA ALA A 209 -7.01 -3.89 -7.55
C ALA A 209 -6.82 -5.37 -7.14
N LEU A 210 -5.80 -5.67 -6.34
CA LEU A 210 -5.54 -7.01 -5.84
C LEU A 210 -6.65 -7.49 -4.89
N THR A 211 -7.11 -6.65 -3.95
CA THR A 211 -8.24 -7.01 -3.08
C THR A 211 -9.56 -7.10 -3.83
N ALA A 212 -9.81 -6.21 -4.78
CA ALA A 212 -11.00 -6.26 -5.64
C ALA A 212 -11.14 -7.58 -6.43
N VAL A 213 -10.06 -8.33 -6.64
CA VAL A 213 -10.08 -9.65 -7.29
C VAL A 213 -9.98 -10.79 -6.26
N CYS A 214 -9.01 -10.74 -5.35
CA CYS A 214 -8.77 -11.83 -4.40
C CYS A 214 -9.84 -11.94 -3.32
N GLY A 215 -10.48 -10.83 -2.92
CA GLY A 215 -11.60 -10.81 -1.98
C GLY A 215 -12.80 -11.60 -2.51
N PRO A 216 -13.40 -11.20 -3.65
CA PRO A 216 -14.52 -11.93 -4.24
C PRO A 216 -14.18 -13.38 -4.58
N LEU A 217 -12.95 -13.69 -5.02
CA LEU A 217 -12.53 -15.08 -5.26
C LEU A 217 -12.46 -15.92 -3.96
N LEU A 218 -12.06 -15.32 -2.84
CA LEU A 218 -12.14 -15.98 -1.53
C LEU A 218 -13.60 -16.22 -1.12
N GLU A 219 -14.49 -15.25 -1.36
CA GLU A 219 -15.92 -15.39 -1.10
C GLU A 219 -16.59 -16.48 -1.97
N VAL A 220 -16.22 -16.57 -3.26
CA VAL A 220 -16.66 -17.65 -4.17
C VAL A 220 -16.27 -19.03 -3.62
N ALA A 221 -15.09 -19.18 -2.99
CA ALA A 221 -14.72 -20.42 -2.28
C ALA A 221 -15.50 -20.57 -0.95
N LEU A 222 -15.68 -19.46 -0.22
CA LEU A 222 -16.55 -19.26 0.94
C LEU A 222 -17.90 -19.97 0.80
N ILE A 223 -18.55 -19.66 -0.31
CA ILE A 223 -19.95 -19.97 -0.63
C ILE A 223 -20.07 -21.31 -1.36
N ASN A 224 -19.27 -21.54 -2.41
CA ASN A 224 -19.47 -22.71 -3.29
C ASN A 224 -18.70 -23.96 -2.88
N ALA A 225 -17.59 -23.82 -2.14
CA ALA A 225 -16.79 -24.96 -1.71
C ALA A 225 -16.97 -25.30 -0.23
N LEU A 226 -17.16 -24.28 0.62
CA LEU A 226 -17.32 -24.47 2.08
C LEU A 226 -18.75 -24.25 2.58
N HIS A 227 -19.65 -23.67 1.77
CA HIS A 227 -21.07 -23.44 2.09
C HIS A 227 -21.30 -22.71 3.44
N LEU A 228 -20.43 -21.74 3.77
CA LEU A 228 -20.44 -21.09 5.09
C LEU A 228 -21.48 -19.96 5.22
N TYR A 229 -21.88 -19.37 4.10
CA TYR A 229 -22.89 -18.30 3.99
C TYR A 229 -23.37 -18.19 2.54
N THR A 230 -24.38 -17.35 2.31
CA THR A 230 -24.92 -17.02 0.97
C THR A 230 -25.33 -15.55 0.89
N TYR A 231 -25.18 -14.93 -0.28
CA TYR A 231 -25.82 -13.64 -0.57
C TYR A 231 -27.28 -13.81 -0.97
N THR A 232 -28.10 -12.82 -0.65
CA THR A 232 -29.52 -12.74 -1.03
C THR A 232 -29.70 -12.55 -2.54
N SER A 233 -28.82 -11.76 -3.15
CA SER A 233 -28.86 -11.39 -4.58
C SER A 233 -27.46 -11.52 -5.19
N ALA A 234 -27.08 -12.73 -5.60
CA ALA A 234 -25.82 -13.00 -6.28
C ALA A 234 -25.99 -12.99 -7.81
N ASP A 235 -25.02 -12.43 -8.52
CA ASP A 235 -24.97 -12.34 -9.99
C ASP A 235 -23.66 -12.89 -10.59
N TRP A 236 -22.62 -13.08 -9.78
CA TRP A 236 -21.29 -13.55 -10.18
C TRP A 236 -20.79 -14.67 -9.26
N PHE A 237 -20.93 -15.92 -9.72
CA PHE A 237 -20.45 -17.13 -9.05
C PHE A 237 -20.83 -17.25 -7.55
N GLY A 238 -22.04 -16.83 -7.17
CA GLY A 238 -22.52 -16.87 -5.77
C GLY A 238 -22.21 -15.62 -4.95
N THR A 239 -21.45 -14.68 -5.49
CA THR A 239 -21.24 -13.32 -4.95
C THR A 239 -21.96 -12.28 -5.82
N PRO A 240 -22.19 -11.06 -5.32
CA PRO A 240 -22.62 -9.94 -6.14
C PRO A 240 -21.43 -9.18 -6.73
N SER A 241 -21.56 -8.72 -7.98
CA SER A 241 -20.53 -8.04 -8.75
C SER A 241 -19.94 -6.82 -8.03
N TRP A 242 -20.79 -6.06 -7.34
CA TRP A 242 -20.39 -4.84 -6.64
C TRP A 242 -19.45 -5.03 -5.45
N ILE A 243 -19.34 -6.25 -4.89
CA ILE A 243 -18.48 -6.48 -3.72
C ILE A 243 -17.00 -6.22 -4.03
N CYS A 244 -16.60 -6.32 -5.31
CA CYS A 244 -15.26 -5.96 -5.75
C CYS A 244 -14.90 -4.48 -5.46
N TRP A 245 -15.88 -3.57 -5.52
CA TRP A 245 -15.68 -2.14 -5.24
C TRP A 245 -15.50 -1.87 -3.74
N VAL A 246 -16.23 -2.59 -2.88
CA VAL A 246 -16.06 -2.52 -1.41
C VAL A 246 -14.67 -3.02 -1.01
N TYR A 247 -14.20 -4.12 -1.61
CA TYR A 247 -12.82 -4.58 -1.43
C TYR A 247 -11.77 -3.59 -1.94
N ALA A 248 -12.04 -2.85 -3.01
CA ALA A 248 -11.17 -1.78 -3.51
C ALA A 248 -11.14 -0.58 -2.54
N ALA A 249 -12.30 -0.16 -2.02
CA ALA A 249 -12.44 0.95 -1.08
C ALA A 249 -11.77 0.68 0.28
N GLY A 250 -11.73 -0.59 0.72
CA GLY A 250 -11.05 -0.98 1.96
C GLY A 250 -9.54 -0.81 1.94
N ALA A 251 -8.89 -0.97 0.78
CA ALA A 251 -7.43 -0.96 0.70
C ALA A 251 -6.78 0.38 1.14
N PRO A 252 -7.21 1.56 0.66
CA PRO A 252 -6.73 2.86 1.15
C PRO A 252 -6.93 3.06 2.66
N ALA A 253 -8.06 2.64 3.21
CA ALA A 253 -8.39 2.83 4.63
C ALA A 253 -7.51 1.96 5.54
N VAL A 254 -7.40 0.66 5.26
CA VAL A 254 -6.56 -0.26 6.04
C VAL A 254 -5.07 0.03 5.82
N GLY A 255 -4.67 0.44 4.60
CA GLY A 255 -3.32 0.91 4.31
C GLY A 255 -2.94 2.18 5.09
N ALA A 256 -3.87 3.13 5.26
CA ALA A 256 -3.66 4.31 6.09
C ALA A 256 -3.48 3.95 7.59
N VAL A 257 -4.26 2.99 8.11
CA VAL A 257 -4.06 2.44 9.47
C VAL A 257 -2.68 1.81 9.61
N GLY A 258 -2.24 1.00 8.64
CA GLY A 258 -0.91 0.37 8.63
C GLY A 258 0.24 1.38 8.67
N ARG A 259 0.21 2.39 7.78
CA ARG A 259 1.19 3.49 7.73
C ARG A 259 1.25 4.27 9.03
N TYR A 260 0.09 4.55 9.62
CA TYR A 260 -0.01 5.23 10.91
C TYR A 260 0.57 4.39 12.06
N ALA A 261 0.19 3.11 12.16
CA ALA A 261 0.72 2.19 13.16
C ALA A 261 2.25 2.03 13.06
N ARG A 262 2.79 1.86 11.84
CA ARG A 262 4.24 1.78 11.60
C ARG A 262 4.96 3.04 12.07
N ARG A 263 4.44 4.22 11.73
CA ARG A 263 5.00 5.50 12.18
C ARG A 263 5.05 5.60 13.70
N TYR A 264 4.01 5.14 14.40
CA TYR A 264 4.00 5.14 15.86
C TYR A 264 5.06 4.19 16.42
N LEU A 265 5.16 2.97 15.90
CA LEU A 265 6.16 1.98 16.33
C LEU A 265 7.60 2.50 16.18
N GLN A 266 7.91 3.19 15.08
CA GLN A 266 9.20 3.82 14.80
C GLN A 266 9.53 5.02 15.71
N LEU A 267 8.53 5.63 16.35
CA LEU A 267 8.72 6.75 17.29
C LEU A 267 8.84 6.29 18.76
N THR A 268 8.56 5.02 19.04
CA THR A 268 8.53 4.44 20.40
C THR A 268 9.65 3.44 20.68
N SER A 269 10.58 3.26 19.73
CA SER A 269 11.73 2.35 19.79
C SER A 269 13.06 3.09 19.86
#